data_AF-A0A3P1SGY4-F1
#
_entry.id   AF-A0A3P1SGY4-F1
#
_cell.length_a   1.000
_cell.length_b   1.000
_cell.length_c   1.000
_cell.angle_alpha   90.00
_cell.angle_beta   90.00
_cell.angle_gamma   90.00
#
_symmetry.space_group_name_H-M   'P 1'
#
loop_
_entity.id
_entity.type
_entity.pdbx_description
1 polymer ?
#
loop_
_entity_poly.entity_id
_entity_poly.type
_entity_poly.pdbx_seq_one_letter_code
_entity_poly.pdbx_strand_id
1 'polypeptide(L)'
;MTENSHPHPSTPAERPASPPVWPKVSVAVLSGLIVALLAWHFLPSLNAASGSDRALYDEAVSAYKSAEEDLALAAGEAVKVLRSAQERSDDSTFTAVTEIDELRTLLETEPPAYEAPDTSGLSRDELRAQHEHVETITDEIRTLTHKLSRQAAKVERILKRPS
;
A
#
# COMPACT_ATOMS: atom_id res chain seq x y z
N MET A 1 17.82 -24.48 80.64
CA MET A 1 18.50 -23.23 80.27
C MET A 1 19.10 -23.45 78.88
N THR A 2 18.66 -22.62 77.92
CA THR A 2 19.32 -22.15 76.68
C THR A 2 20.35 -23.04 75.97
N GLU A 3 20.08 -23.39 74.71
CA GLU A 3 20.78 -22.89 73.49
C GLU A 3 21.74 -23.97 72.96
N ASN A 4 22.07 -24.16 71.69
CA ASN A 4 21.77 -23.53 70.42
C ASN A 4 21.98 -24.62 69.35
N SER A 5 21.07 -24.76 68.40
CA SER A 5 21.36 -25.54 67.18
C SER A 5 20.67 -24.84 66.03
N HIS A 6 21.46 -24.06 65.30
CA HIS A 6 21.10 -23.54 63.99
C HIS A 6 20.82 -24.71 63.05
N PRO A 7 19.62 -24.85 62.47
CA PRO A 7 19.44 -25.63 61.26
C PRO A 7 19.49 -24.67 60.06
N HIS A 8 20.44 -24.91 59.16
CA HIS A 8 20.42 -24.39 57.79
C HIS A 8 19.09 -24.77 57.10
N PRO A 9 18.38 -23.81 56.48
CA PRO A 9 17.33 -24.13 55.52
C PRO A 9 17.78 -23.83 54.09
N SER A 10 18.03 -24.91 53.36
CA SER A 10 17.43 -25.24 52.05
C SER A 10 17.23 -24.12 51.03
N THR A 11 18.08 -24.06 50.00
CA THR A 11 17.64 -23.79 48.62
C THR A 11 16.55 -24.79 48.25
N PRO A 12 15.37 -24.38 47.74
CA PRO A 12 15.21 -24.19 46.29
C PRO A 12 14.08 -23.22 45.88
N ALA A 13 14.36 -22.28 44.97
CA ALA A 13 13.30 -21.54 44.26
C ALA A 13 13.76 -21.11 42.87
N GLU A 14 13.97 -22.08 41.98
CA GLU A 14 14.03 -21.83 40.56
C GLU A 14 12.65 -22.13 39.96
N ARG A 15 11.89 -21.06 39.68
CA ARG A 15 10.61 -21.07 38.95
C ARG A 15 10.46 -19.73 38.21
N PRO A 16 9.59 -19.68 37.20
CA PRO A 16 9.85 -19.84 35.77
C PRO A 16 10.23 -18.52 35.08
N ALA A 17 10.85 -18.61 33.91
CA ALA A 17 11.09 -17.48 33.02
C ALA A 17 9.78 -16.72 32.74
N SER A 18 9.76 -15.44 33.11
CA SER A 18 8.68 -14.53 32.75
C SER A 18 8.72 -14.27 31.23
N PRO A 19 7.60 -14.34 30.50
CA PRO A 19 7.58 -13.96 29.09
C PRO A 19 7.87 -12.46 28.97
N PRO A 20 8.56 -12.02 27.90
CA PRO A 20 8.87 -10.61 27.68
C PRO A 20 7.58 -9.79 27.58
N VAL A 21 7.47 -8.75 28.41
CA VAL A 21 6.43 -7.73 28.29
C VAL A 21 6.84 -6.81 27.14
N TRP A 22 6.26 -7.01 25.96
CA TRP A 22 6.43 -6.08 24.86
C TRP A 22 5.59 -4.82 25.15
N PRO A 23 6.18 -3.62 25.09
CA PRO A 23 5.43 -2.39 25.29
C PRO A 23 4.37 -2.29 24.20
N LYS A 24 3.08 -2.27 24.60
CA LYS A 24 1.99 -1.91 23.69
C LYS A 24 2.15 -0.43 23.36
N VAL A 25 2.82 -0.13 22.25
CA VAL A 25 2.83 1.20 21.67
C VAL A 25 1.39 1.53 21.29
N SER A 26 0.80 2.47 22.02
CA SER A 26 -0.61 2.82 21.89
C SER A 26 -0.87 3.41 20.51
N VAL A 27 -1.69 2.73 19.71
CA VAL A 27 -2.06 3.10 18.32
C VAL A 27 -2.54 4.55 18.20
N ALA A 28 -3.08 5.12 19.28
CA ALA A 28 -3.51 6.52 19.37
C ALA A 28 -2.38 7.55 19.22
N VAL A 29 -1.14 7.21 19.57
CA VAL A 29 0.02 8.13 19.44
C VAL A 29 0.53 8.18 18.00
N LEU A 30 0.44 7.05 17.29
CA LEU A 30 0.80 6.97 15.86
C LEU A 30 -0.25 7.64 14.97
N SER A 31 -1.55 7.51 15.29
CA SER A 31 -2.61 8.16 14.50
C SER A 31 -2.66 9.69 14.68
N GLY A 32 -2.34 10.21 15.87
CA GLY A 32 -2.29 11.66 16.11
C GLY A 32 -1.14 12.38 15.39
N LEU A 33 0.02 11.73 15.25
CA LEU A 33 1.18 12.30 14.56
C LEU A 33 0.93 12.46 13.06
N ILE A 34 0.18 11.53 12.45
CA ILE A 34 -0.18 11.56 11.02
C ILE A 34 -1.18 12.70 10.75
N VAL A 35 -2.16 12.91 11.63
CA VAL A 35 -3.13 14.02 11.47
C VAL A 35 -2.47 15.39 11.66
N ALA A 36 -1.49 15.51 12.57
CA ALA A 36 -0.73 16.75 12.77
C ALA A 36 0.23 17.05 11.61
N LEU A 37 0.84 16.03 11.00
CA LEU A 37 1.66 16.18 9.79
C LEU A 37 0.81 16.56 8.58
N LEU A 38 -0.39 15.99 8.44
CA LEU A 38 -1.34 16.39 7.39
C LEU A 38 -1.80 17.85 7.57
N ALA A 39 -2.09 18.29 8.79
CA ALA A 39 -2.54 19.66 9.05
C ALA A 39 -1.51 20.74 8.72
N TRP A 40 -0.20 20.44 8.81
CA TRP A 40 0.85 21.37 8.41
C TRP A 40 1.04 21.49 6.89
N HIS A 41 0.58 20.49 6.12
CA HIS A 41 0.58 20.55 4.64
C HIS A 41 -0.58 21.36 4.04
N PHE A 42 -1.66 21.60 4.78
CA PHE A 42 -2.86 22.30 4.27
C PHE A 42 -2.85 23.84 4.46
N LEU A 43 -1.75 24.43 4.98
CA LEU A 43 -1.72 25.86 5.32
C LEU A 43 -1.17 26.88 4.29
N PRO A 44 -0.74 26.56 3.05
CA PRO A 44 -0.43 27.60 2.07
C PRO A 44 -1.52 27.73 0.99
N SER A 45 -2.80 27.80 1.35
CA SER A 45 -3.90 28.02 0.39
C SER A 45 -4.35 29.49 0.26
N LEU A 46 -3.67 30.44 0.89
CA LEU A 46 -4.05 31.87 0.88
C LEU A 46 -3.24 32.77 -0.08
N ASN A 47 -2.42 32.20 -0.99
CA ASN A 47 -1.56 32.98 -1.91
C ASN A 47 -1.77 32.69 -3.42
N ALA A 48 -2.91 32.10 -3.82
CA ALA A 48 -3.11 31.65 -5.20
C ALA A 48 -4.01 32.59 -6.03
N ALA A 49 -3.48 33.74 -6.45
CA ALA A 49 -4.05 34.51 -7.58
C ALA A 49 -3.09 34.56 -8.80
N SER A 50 -1.84 34.15 -8.63
CA SER A 50 -0.94 33.67 -9.70
C SER A 50 -0.70 32.15 -9.62
N GLY A 51 -1.42 31.48 -8.71
CA GLY A 51 -1.19 30.10 -8.28
C GLY A 51 -2.22 29.07 -8.75
N SER A 52 -3.10 29.38 -9.72
CA SER A 52 -4.10 28.41 -10.19
C SER A 52 -3.47 27.26 -10.97
N ASP A 53 -2.58 27.53 -11.93
CA ASP A 53 -2.00 26.45 -12.75
C ASP A 53 -0.94 25.65 -11.98
N ARG A 54 -0.28 26.29 -11.02
CA ARG A 54 0.57 25.57 -10.07
C ARG A 54 -0.23 24.64 -9.17
N ALA A 55 -1.37 25.12 -8.66
CA ALA A 55 -2.27 24.28 -7.87
C ALA A 55 -2.84 23.12 -8.70
N LEU A 56 -3.23 23.36 -9.96
CA LEU A 56 -3.67 22.29 -10.88
C LEU A 56 -2.58 21.24 -11.10
N TYR A 57 -1.33 21.68 -11.31
CA TYR A 57 -0.20 20.76 -11.42
C TYR A 57 0.01 19.95 -10.14
N ASP A 58 0.03 20.60 -8.96
CA ASP A 58 0.23 19.91 -7.68
C ASP A 58 -0.93 18.94 -7.37
N GLU A 59 -2.16 19.29 -7.75
CA GLU A 59 -3.34 18.42 -7.68
C GLU A 59 -3.19 17.19 -8.59
N ALA A 60 -2.77 17.36 -9.85
CA ALA A 60 -2.53 16.25 -10.76
C ALA A 60 -1.43 15.31 -10.25
N VAL A 61 -0.33 15.86 -9.72
CA VAL A 61 0.74 15.05 -9.10
C VAL A 61 0.24 14.28 -7.89
N SER A 62 -0.64 14.88 -7.09
CA SER A 62 -1.27 14.21 -5.95
C SER A 62 -2.20 13.08 -6.42
N ALA A 63 -2.96 13.29 -7.49
CA ALA A 63 -3.82 12.29 -8.10
C ALA A 63 -3.03 11.12 -8.71
N TYR A 64 -1.90 11.40 -9.36
CA TYR A 64 -0.96 10.39 -9.86
C TYR A 64 -0.48 9.47 -8.74
N LYS A 65 0.00 10.03 -7.61
CA LYS A 65 0.46 9.22 -6.46
C LYS A 65 -0.65 8.36 -5.88
N SER A 66 -1.86 8.91 -5.77
CA SER A 66 -3.02 8.13 -5.34
C SER A 66 -3.32 6.97 -6.30
N ALA A 67 -3.19 7.19 -7.61
CA ALA A 67 -3.40 6.13 -8.60
C ALA A 67 -2.33 5.04 -8.54
N GLU A 68 -1.07 5.40 -8.24
CA GLU A 68 0.00 4.42 -7.98
C GLU A 68 -0.30 3.56 -6.74
N GLU A 69 -0.78 4.17 -5.65
CA GLU A 69 -1.19 3.44 -4.45
C GLU A 69 -2.34 2.47 -4.75
N ASP A 70 -3.36 2.91 -5.50
CA ASP A 70 -4.47 2.08 -5.94
C ASP A 70 -4.00 0.90 -6.82
N LEU A 71 -3.08 1.16 -7.76
CA LEU A 71 -2.49 0.11 -8.60
C LEU A 71 -1.74 -0.92 -7.76
N ALA A 72 -0.94 -0.46 -6.78
CA ALA A 72 -0.19 -1.34 -5.88
C ALA A 72 -1.13 -2.22 -5.03
N LEU A 73 -2.25 -1.66 -4.56
CA LEU A 73 -3.29 -2.41 -3.85
C LEU A 73 -3.93 -3.47 -4.76
N ALA A 74 -4.34 -3.10 -5.97
CA ALA A 74 -4.92 -4.02 -6.95
C ALA A 74 -3.94 -5.14 -7.34
N ALA A 75 -2.66 -4.84 -7.49
CA ALA A 75 -1.60 -5.81 -7.73
C ALA A 75 -1.42 -6.77 -6.55
N GLY A 76 -1.44 -6.25 -5.33
CA GLY A 76 -1.42 -7.07 -4.11
C GLY A 76 -2.59 -8.04 -4.03
N GLU A 77 -3.79 -7.63 -4.46
CA GLU A 77 -4.96 -8.51 -4.56
C GLU A 77 -4.82 -9.56 -5.66
N ALA A 78 -4.38 -9.16 -6.86
CA ALA A 78 -4.13 -10.08 -7.98
C ALA A 78 -3.12 -11.18 -7.61
N VAL A 79 -2.03 -10.84 -6.91
CA VAL A 79 -1.04 -11.81 -6.43
C VAL A 79 -1.64 -12.80 -5.44
N LYS A 80 -2.53 -12.37 -4.54
CA LYS A 80 -3.24 -13.29 -3.63
C LYS A 80 -4.13 -14.26 -4.41
N VAL A 81 -4.85 -13.78 -5.42
CA VAL A 81 -5.68 -14.63 -6.29
C VAL A 81 -4.84 -15.67 -7.01
N LEU A 82 -3.69 -15.29 -7.57
CA LEU A 82 -2.75 -16.21 -8.21
C LEU A 82 -2.22 -17.29 -7.23
N ARG A 83 -1.87 -16.90 -6.00
CA ARG A 83 -1.45 -17.86 -4.97
C ARG A 83 -2.56 -18.84 -4.62
N SER A 84 -3.79 -18.36 -4.42
CA SER A 84 -4.94 -19.23 -4.17
C SER A 84 -5.27 -20.15 -5.36
N ALA A 85 -5.01 -19.71 -6.60
CA ALA A 85 -5.14 -20.55 -7.79
C ALA A 85 -4.12 -21.70 -7.77
N GLN A 86 -2.87 -21.39 -7.40
CA GLN A 86 -1.79 -22.36 -7.30
C GLN A 86 -2.03 -23.39 -6.20
N GLU A 87 -2.54 -22.98 -5.03
CA GLU A 87 -2.83 -23.88 -3.90
C GLU A 87 -3.95 -24.90 -4.21
N ARG A 88 -4.81 -24.63 -5.20
CA ARG A 88 -5.96 -25.47 -5.56
C ARG A 88 -5.72 -26.34 -6.80
N SER A 89 -4.49 -26.35 -7.34
CA SER A 89 -4.24 -26.84 -8.69
C SER A 89 -4.09 -28.37 -8.86
N ASP A 90 -4.90 -29.17 -8.15
CA ASP A 90 -4.88 -30.63 -8.30
C ASP A 90 -5.96 -31.20 -9.24
N ASP A 91 -7.09 -30.50 -9.54
CA ASP A 91 -8.15 -31.10 -10.39
C ASP A 91 -8.98 -30.13 -11.29
N SER A 92 -8.86 -28.80 -11.16
CA SER A 92 -9.76 -27.81 -11.82
C SER A 92 -9.04 -26.78 -12.73
N THR A 93 -7.71 -26.82 -12.75
CA THR A 93 -6.83 -25.71 -13.19
C THR A 93 -6.83 -25.48 -14.70
N PHE A 94 -7.16 -26.48 -15.52
CA PHE A 94 -7.05 -26.38 -16.97
C PHE A 94 -7.91 -25.27 -17.57
N THR A 95 -9.08 -24.99 -16.97
CA THR A 95 -10.03 -23.97 -17.47
C THR A 95 -9.62 -22.53 -17.13
N ALA A 96 -8.72 -22.32 -16.18
CA ALA A 96 -8.32 -20.98 -15.73
C ALA A 96 -6.93 -20.56 -16.23
N VAL A 97 -6.22 -21.42 -16.98
CA VAL A 97 -4.83 -21.17 -17.40
C VAL A 97 -4.72 -19.86 -18.19
N THR A 98 -5.59 -19.66 -19.18
CA THR A 98 -5.58 -18.45 -20.00
C THR A 98 -5.78 -17.20 -19.15
N GLU A 99 -6.77 -17.20 -18.25
CA GLU A 99 -7.04 -16.05 -17.40
C GLU A 99 -5.92 -15.76 -16.39
N ILE A 100 -5.27 -16.81 -15.88
CA ILE A 100 -4.12 -16.72 -14.98
C ILE A 100 -2.91 -16.14 -15.71
N ASP A 101 -2.64 -16.57 -16.94
CA ASP A 101 -1.53 -16.06 -17.75
C ASP A 101 -1.76 -14.60 -18.18
N GLU A 102 -3.00 -14.24 -18.52
CA GLU A 102 -3.39 -12.84 -18.73
C GLU A 102 -3.16 -12.00 -17.47
N LEU A 103 -3.51 -12.52 -16.28
CA LEU A 103 -3.31 -11.81 -15.01
C LEU A 103 -1.81 -11.62 -14.69
N ARG A 104 -0.97 -12.61 -14.99
CA ARG A 104 0.49 -12.50 -14.87
C ARG A 104 1.05 -11.46 -15.83
N THR A 105 0.63 -11.50 -17.09
CA THR A 105 1.06 -10.53 -18.12
C THR A 105 0.73 -9.09 -17.70
N LEU A 106 -0.45 -8.86 -17.10
CA LEU A 106 -0.83 -7.55 -16.56
C LEU A 106 0.03 -7.13 -15.36
N LEU A 107 0.43 -8.05 -14.48
CA LEU A 107 1.33 -7.77 -13.36
C LEU A 107 2.77 -7.50 -13.79
N GLU A 108 3.21 -8.08 -14.89
CA GLU A 108 4.53 -7.85 -15.50
C GLU A 108 4.58 -6.53 -16.31
N THR A 109 3.43 -5.93 -16.60
CA THR A 109 3.35 -4.64 -17.27
C THR A 109 3.85 -3.54 -16.35
N GLU A 110 4.97 -2.91 -16.70
CA GLU A 110 5.51 -1.77 -15.96
C GLU A 110 4.56 -0.57 -16.06
N PRO A 111 4.17 0.06 -14.92
CA PRO A 111 3.35 1.26 -14.96
C PRO A 111 4.15 2.45 -15.51
N PRO A 112 3.51 3.38 -16.23
CA PRO A 112 4.19 4.58 -16.70
C PRO A 112 4.65 5.41 -15.49
N ALA A 113 5.96 5.65 -15.41
CA ALA A 113 6.56 6.42 -14.33
C ALA A 113 6.54 7.92 -14.65
N TYR A 114 6.07 8.72 -13.70
CA TYR A 114 6.20 10.17 -13.75
C TYR A 114 7.32 10.66 -12.82
N GLU A 115 8.31 11.32 -13.40
CA GLU A 115 9.36 12.02 -12.65
C GLU A 115 9.00 13.50 -12.56
N ALA A 116 8.72 14.00 -11.36
CA ALA A 116 8.39 15.41 -11.16
C ALA A 116 9.61 16.30 -11.53
N PRO A 117 9.54 17.10 -12.60
CA PRO A 117 10.65 17.97 -13.00
C PRO A 117 10.82 19.10 -11.98
N ASP A 118 12.01 19.70 -11.95
CA ASP A 118 12.17 20.97 -11.25
C ASP A 118 11.33 22.03 -11.94
N THR A 119 10.30 22.46 -11.22
CA THR A 119 9.33 23.42 -11.71
C THR A 119 9.66 24.87 -11.36
N SER A 120 10.78 25.10 -10.67
CA SER A 120 11.25 26.40 -10.16
C SER A 120 11.74 27.29 -11.30
N GLY A 121 10.83 27.72 -12.17
CA GLY A 121 11.15 28.48 -13.37
C GLY A 121 10.27 28.19 -14.58
N LEU A 122 9.33 27.24 -14.47
CA LEU A 122 8.39 26.95 -15.55
C LEU A 122 7.42 28.11 -15.73
N SER A 123 7.23 28.48 -16.99
CA SER A 123 6.16 29.35 -17.43
C SER A 123 4.79 28.69 -17.20
N ARG A 124 3.75 29.51 -17.30
CA ARG A 124 2.36 29.07 -17.15
C ARG A 124 1.99 27.97 -18.16
N ASP A 125 2.40 28.14 -19.41
CA ASP A 125 2.07 27.18 -20.48
C ASP A 125 2.84 25.87 -20.30
N GLU A 126 4.08 25.92 -19.80
CA GLU A 126 4.84 24.73 -19.43
C GLU A 126 4.21 23.99 -18.24
N LEU A 127 3.75 24.71 -17.20
CA LEU A 127 3.03 24.09 -16.08
C LEU A 127 1.73 23.42 -16.53
N ARG A 128 1.00 24.02 -17.48
CA ARG A 128 -0.19 23.40 -18.06
C ARG A 128 0.16 22.14 -18.85
N ALA A 129 1.19 22.20 -19.69
CA ALA A 129 1.64 21.03 -20.44
C ALA A 129 2.07 19.87 -19.51
N GLN A 130 2.74 20.20 -18.40
CA GLN A 130 3.08 19.21 -17.36
C GLN A 130 1.84 18.66 -16.65
N HIS A 131 0.87 19.52 -16.33
CA HIS A 131 -0.41 19.09 -15.74
C HIS A 131 -1.15 18.09 -16.66
N GLU A 132 -1.33 18.43 -17.94
CA GLU A 132 -1.98 17.54 -18.93
C GLU A 132 -1.22 16.21 -19.10
N HIS A 133 0.11 16.24 -19.04
CA HIS A 133 0.94 15.05 -19.11
C HIS A 133 0.73 14.13 -17.89
N VAL A 134 0.74 14.71 -16.69
CA VAL A 134 0.48 13.96 -15.45
C VAL A 134 -0.92 13.37 -15.44
N GLU A 135 -1.94 14.09 -15.92
CA GLU A 135 -3.29 13.56 -16.05
C GLU A 135 -3.33 12.35 -16.99
N THR A 136 -2.66 12.43 -18.14
CA THR A 136 -2.60 11.32 -19.11
C THR A 136 -2.00 10.07 -18.48
N ILE A 137 -0.85 10.21 -17.81
CA ILE A 137 -0.20 9.10 -17.10
C ILE A 137 -1.11 8.53 -16.00
N THR A 138 -1.75 9.41 -15.24
CA THR A 138 -2.68 9.02 -14.17
C THR A 138 -3.82 8.15 -14.71
N ASP A 139 -4.40 8.53 -15.85
CA ASP A 139 -5.48 7.78 -16.49
C ASP A 139 -5.01 6.44 -17.09
N GLU A 140 -3.78 6.37 -17.60
CA GLU A 140 -3.15 5.11 -18.00
C GLU A 140 -2.99 4.15 -16.82
N ILE A 141 -2.50 4.65 -15.67
CA ILE A 141 -2.40 3.87 -14.42
C ILE A 141 -3.77 3.38 -13.98
N ARG A 142 -4.79 4.26 -13.92
CA ARG A 142 -6.16 3.87 -13.57
C ARG A 142 -6.72 2.81 -14.50
N THR A 143 -6.44 2.92 -15.79
CA THR A 143 -6.86 1.92 -16.79
C THR A 143 -6.21 0.57 -16.51
N LEU A 144 -4.92 0.55 -16.19
CA LEU A 144 -4.20 -0.66 -15.80
C LEU A 144 -4.78 -1.26 -14.52
N THR A 145 -5.02 -0.45 -13.48
CA THR A 145 -5.67 -0.86 -12.22
C THR A 145 -7.01 -1.52 -12.49
N HIS A 146 -7.87 -0.90 -13.30
CA HIS A 146 -9.17 -1.47 -13.65
C HIS A 146 -9.08 -2.80 -14.41
N LYS A 147 -8.15 -2.92 -15.37
CA LYS A 147 -7.91 -4.18 -16.09
C LYS A 147 -7.45 -5.27 -15.12
N LEU A 148 -6.51 -4.94 -14.24
CA LEU A 148 -5.95 -5.85 -13.25
C LEU A 148 -7.02 -6.36 -12.28
N SER A 149 -7.80 -5.47 -11.66
CA SER A 149 -8.89 -5.85 -10.74
C SER A 149 -9.95 -6.69 -11.44
N ARG A 150 -10.32 -6.35 -12.68
CA ARG A 150 -11.30 -7.13 -13.47
C ARG A 150 -10.79 -8.54 -13.75
N GLN A 151 -9.53 -8.67 -14.14
CA GLN A 151 -8.94 -9.96 -14.45
C GLN A 151 -8.79 -10.82 -13.18
N ALA A 152 -8.35 -10.23 -12.07
CA ALA A 152 -8.31 -10.90 -10.77
C ALA A 152 -9.69 -11.42 -10.35
N ALA A 153 -10.74 -10.60 -10.47
CA ALA A 153 -12.11 -11.01 -10.18
C ALA A 153 -12.62 -12.12 -11.13
N LYS A 154 -12.19 -12.12 -12.40
CA LYS A 154 -12.53 -13.18 -13.37
C LYS A 154 -11.90 -14.51 -12.96
N VAL A 155 -10.60 -14.53 -12.64
CA VAL A 155 -9.88 -15.71 -12.14
C VAL A 155 -10.55 -16.23 -10.86
N GLU A 156 -10.79 -15.35 -9.89
CA GLU A 156 -11.42 -15.74 -8.62
C GLU A 156 -12.80 -16.36 -8.82
N ARG A 157 -13.62 -15.81 -9.73
CA ARG A 157 -14.94 -16.35 -10.07
C ARG A 157 -14.86 -17.74 -10.67
N ILE A 158 -13.89 -18.00 -11.55
CA ILE A 158 -13.67 -19.32 -12.15
C ILE A 158 -13.28 -20.32 -11.05
N LEU A 159 -12.35 -19.94 -10.18
CA LEU A 159 -11.91 -20.78 -9.06
C LEU A 159 -13.04 -21.08 -8.05
N LYS A 160 -13.98 -20.15 -7.82
CA LYS A 160 -15.08 -20.33 -6.86
C LYS A 160 -16.23 -21.22 -7.36
N ARG A 161 -16.29 -21.57 -8.65
CA ARG A 161 -17.37 -22.43 -9.15
C ARG A 161 -17.16 -23.86 -8.65
N PRO A 162 -18.20 -24.49 -8.04
CA PRO A 162 -18.14 -25.91 -7.73
C PRO A 162 -18.02 -26.70 -9.05
N SER A 163 -17.00 -27.56 -9.11
CA SER A 163 -16.82 -28.58 -10.17
C SER A 163 -17.94 -29.61 -10.12
#